data_AF-A0AAW0S2B4-F1
#
_entry.id   AF-A0AAW0S2B4-F1
#
_cell.length_a   1.000
_cell.length_b   1.000
_cell.length_c   1.000
_cell.angle_alpha   90.00
_cell.angle_beta   90.00
_cell.angle_gamma   90.00
#
_symmetry.space_group_name_H-M   'P 1'
#
loop_
_entity.id
_entity.type
_entity.pdbx_description
1 polymer ?
#
loop_
_entity_poly.entity_id
_entity_poly.type
_entity_poly.pdbx_seq_one_letter_code
_entity_poly.pdbx_strand_id
1 'polypeptide(L)'
;MSNEFHGPPVDYEGLSLRAQEQIRRKFLPLCTEDEKQQVQTTLMPMVHFSPSSVSSPSSHVLVNARIDHCPQLLRWALTCFVFGMDKIEAAKKNGAYVRENREQLTRFQLERGPCIPLPKPRRQKITGQKRRASQSQSGDADDEDDGQRRVKSKTSLTQSNLLDSETRKRVREAANESRLMERESANGSSEAELTNREANLIQREADLERNEIELTCRKSAFDSREAALDSREASVAQREADLERTSTRQTASDDYSADLGHRKTAIIHRLEALKTKETELKNRIIFLQTRSTELDNLEATMDTRATELNDREAAMDIRGSELNSREVVLEKRNTELNNLEAIMDTRVTELNNREAAMDIRGSELKSREVVLEKRNTELNNLEAIVDTRATELNSREAAMDIRGSELKSREVVLETRNGELNKLEAAMDTRSTELNIREAAMDIRDVNLQNRDTVLRSHEADLGHCEVVTNAPAADLAICGTALESHEIGDDGEAILENLETNLNNVEAGLGSNDNGMATSVLGASQPDQAHKREKSESKERSATPQTQTGPRFNDKYMEEYKKYYNRVMLDIAILRGLGDAERTSIQDETFRDALMEEFKERTCSLADATKNAWRIFGSLYRS
;
A
#
# COMPACT_ATOMS: atom_id res chain seq x y z
N MET A 1 60.18 50.93 -48.92
CA MET A 1 59.92 50.12 -47.72
C MET A 1 58.42 50.14 -47.46
N SER A 2 57.77 48.98 -47.34
CA SER A 2 56.39 48.84 -46.87
C SER A 2 56.26 47.49 -46.17
N ASN A 3 56.21 47.45 -44.84
CA ASN A 3 56.08 46.20 -44.09
C ASN A 3 54.61 45.75 -44.09
N GLU A 4 54.25 44.78 -44.94
CA GLU A 4 53.00 44.06 -44.77
C GLU A 4 53.13 43.10 -43.56
N PHE A 5 52.59 43.52 -42.42
CA PHE A 5 52.44 42.65 -41.25
C PHE A 5 51.50 41.49 -41.58
N HIS A 6 52.05 40.33 -41.93
CA HIS A 6 51.35 39.06 -41.78
C HIS A 6 51.16 38.80 -40.28
N GLY A 7 49.90 38.87 -39.82
CA GLY A 7 49.54 38.31 -38.52
C GLY A 7 49.63 36.79 -38.58
N PRO A 8 49.73 36.10 -37.43
CA PRO A 8 49.79 34.64 -37.39
C PRO A 8 48.57 34.02 -38.09
N PRO A 9 48.72 32.83 -38.71
CA PRO A 9 47.60 32.12 -39.31
C PRO A 9 46.53 31.85 -38.25
N VAL A 10 45.27 32.08 -38.62
CA VAL A 10 44.13 31.82 -37.73
C VAL A 10 43.94 30.32 -37.60
N ASP A 11 44.19 29.80 -36.40
CA ASP A 11 43.85 28.44 -36.01
C ASP A 11 42.32 28.28 -35.89
N TYR A 12 41.69 27.79 -36.96
CA TYR A 12 40.25 27.51 -36.99
C TYR A 12 39.87 26.20 -36.28
N GLU A 13 40.80 25.26 -36.13
CA GLU A 13 40.54 23.97 -35.50
C GLU A 13 40.47 24.11 -33.97
N GLY A 14 41.47 24.74 -33.36
CA GLY A 14 41.41 25.15 -31.97
C GLY A 14 40.34 26.21 -31.71
N LEU A 15 39.95 27.05 -32.67
CA LEU A 15 38.74 27.90 -32.53
C LEU A 15 37.47 27.04 -32.40
N SER A 16 37.37 25.96 -33.17
CA SER A 16 36.26 25.00 -33.12
C SER A 16 36.23 24.23 -31.79
N LEU A 17 37.39 23.67 -31.38
CA LEU A 17 37.52 22.95 -30.11
C LEU A 17 37.18 23.85 -28.90
N ARG A 18 37.68 25.09 -28.88
CA ARG A 18 37.33 26.06 -27.81
C ARG A 18 35.82 26.36 -27.81
N ALA A 19 35.17 26.49 -28.97
CA ALA A 19 33.74 26.76 -29.04
C ALA A 19 32.90 25.57 -28.55
N GLN A 20 33.25 24.34 -28.95
CA GLN A 20 32.66 23.11 -28.41
C GLN A 20 32.82 23.04 -26.88
N GLU A 21 33.96 23.46 -26.35
CA GLU A 21 34.20 23.51 -24.90
C GLU A 21 33.37 24.59 -24.19
N GLN A 22 33.17 25.77 -24.78
CA GLN A 22 32.22 26.76 -24.25
C GLN A 22 30.77 26.26 -24.29
N ILE A 23 30.38 25.50 -25.33
CA ILE A 23 29.07 24.85 -25.38
C ILE A 23 28.93 23.84 -24.23
N ARG A 24 29.93 22.99 -23.99
CA ARG A 24 29.94 22.05 -22.86
C ARG A 24 29.81 22.75 -21.50
N ARG A 25 30.55 23.85 -21.29
CA ARG A 25 30.62 24.55 -19.99
C ARG A 25 29.46 25.51 -19.70
N LYS A 26 28.94 26.21 -20.72
CA LYS A 26 27.92 27.27 -20.53
C LYS A 26 26.56 26.95 -21.14
N PHE A 27 26.48 26.23 -22.25
CA PHE A 27 25.22 26.00 -22.97
C PHE A 27 24.50 24.73 -22.53
N LEU A 28 25.22 23.60 -22.37
CA LEU A 28 24.63 22.34 -21.90
C LEU A 28 23.96 22.45 -20.52
N PRO A 29 24.45 23.22 -19.53
CA PRO A 29 23.74 23.41 -18.26
C PRO A 29 22.37 24.11 -18.37
N LEU A 30 22.05 24.73 -19.52
CA LEU A 30 20.81 25.46 -19.79
C LEU A 30 19.81 24.64 -20.63
N CYS A 31 20.10 23.36 -20.84
CA CYS A 31 19.33 22.39 -21.61
C CYS A 31 18.78 21.29 -20.69
N THR A 32 17.64 20.66 -21.05
CA THR A 32 17.17 19.42 -20.42
C THR A 32 18.08 18.24 -20.79
N GLU A 33 17.95 17.07 -20.14
CA GLU A 33 18.80 15.91 -20.49
C GLU A 33 18.62 15.44 -21.94
N ASP A 34 17.39 15.42 -22.46
CA ASP A 34 17.11 15.09 -23.87
C ASP A 34 17.76 16.11 -24.83
N GLU A 35 17.66 17.40 -24.50
CA GLU A 35 18.27 18.48 -25.27
C GLU A 35 19.81 18.41 -25.18
N LYS A 36 20.40 18.06 -24.03
CA LYS A 36 21.84 17.83 -23.88
C LYS A 36 22.29 16.68 -24.77
N GLN A 37 21.56 15.56 -24.77
CA GLN A 37 21.87 14.41 -25.61
C GLN A 37 21.80 14.76 -27.10
N GLN A 38 20.80 15.52 -27.53
CA GLN A 38 20.70 16.02 -28.92
C GLN A 38 21.81 17.01 -29.27
N VAL A 39 22.17 17.94 -28.37
CA VAL A 39 23.29 18.86 -28.60
C VAL A 39 24.60 18.10 -28.71
N GLN A 40 24.89 17.14 -27.82
CA GLN A 40 26.15 16.39 -27.85
C GLN A 40 26.26 15.47 -29.07
N THR A 41 25.21 14.71 -29.40
CA THR A 41 25.24 13.72 -30.49
C THR A 41 25.10 14.35 -31.88
N THR A 42 24.22 15.35 -32.03
CA THR A 42 23.78 15.83 -33.34
C THR A 42 24.37 17.19 -33.69
N LEU A 43 24.39 18.15 -32.76
CA LEU A 43 24.79 19.53 -33.06
C LEU A 43 26.28 19.81 -32.82
N MET A 44 26.89 19.23 -31.78
CA MET A 44 28.31 19.45 -31.43
C MET A 44 29.26 19.07 -32.58
N PRO A 45 29.08 17.95 -33.31
CA PRO A 45 29.91 17.61 -34.48
C PRO A 45 29.73 18.55 -35.67
N MET A 46 28.77 19.49 -35.62
CA MET A 46 28.54 20.51 -36.65
C MET A 46 29.17 21.87 -36.29
N VAL A 47 29.83 21.98 -35.14
CA VAL A 47 30.51 23.20 -34.67
C VAL A 47 31.97 23.18 -35.16
N HIS A 48 32.14 23.50 -36.44
CA HIS A 48 33.45 23.61 -37.09
C HIS A 48 33.57 24.91 -37.89
N PHE A 49 34.57 25.70 -37.52
CA PHE A 49 34.87 26.98 -38.16
C PHE A 49 35.76 26.83 -39.39
N SER A 50 35.53 27.71 -40.36
CA SER A 50 36.33 27.88 -41.55
C SER A 50 36.39 29.38 -41.89
N PRO A 51 37.29 29.81 -42.80
CA PRO A 51 37.41 31.24 -43.16
C PRO A 51 36.10 31.89 -43.62
N SER A 52 35.21 31.12 -44.27
CA SER A 52 33.88 31.60 -44.69
C SER A 52 32.91 31.72 -43.51
N SER A 53 32.78 30.71 -42.65
CA SER A 53 31.79 30.69 -41.57
C SER A 53 32.08 31.68 -40.43
N VAL A 54 33.35 31.99 -40.17
CA VAL A 54 33.74 33.09 -39.26
C VAL A 54 33.34 34.45 -39.85
N SER A 55 33.60 34.64 -41.15
CA SER A 55 33.33 35.88 -41.88
C SER A 55 31.84 36.17 -42.07
N SER A 56 31.03 35.13 -42.32
CA SER A 56 29.56 35.22 -42.38
C SER A 56 28.91 34.00 -41.70
N PRO A 57 28.17 34.19 -40.59
CA PRO A 57 27.43 33.10 -39.93
C PRO A 57 26.48 32.36 -40.87
N SER A 58 25.97 33.04 -41.92
CA SER A 58 25.08 32.47 -42.93
C SER A 58 25.68 31.29 -43.71
N SER A 59 27.00 31.08 -43.69
CA SER A 59 27.66 29.91 -44.31
C SER A 59 28.16 28.88 -43.30
N HIS A 60 27.80 28.99 -42.01
CA HIS A 60 28.03 27.93 -41.03
C HIS A 60 26.97 26.82 -41.14
N VAL A 61 27.34 25.58 -40.86
CA VAL A 61 26.47 24.41 -41.03
C VAL A 61 25.22 24.51 -40.16
N LEU A 62 25.36 24.87 -38.87
CA LEU A 62 24.24 25.15 -37.96
C LEU A 62 23.22 26.18 -38.50
N VAL A 63 23.62 27.07 -39.40
CA VAL A 63 22.76 28.13 -39.96
C VAL A 63 22.15 27.72 -41.30
N ASN A 64 22.88 27.01 -42.15
CA ASN A 64 22.49 26.76 -43.55
C ASN A 64 21.96 25.34 -43.84
N ALA A 65 22.24 24.35 -43.00
CA ALA A 65 21.77 22.98 -43.20
C ALA A 65 20.26 22.84 -42.92
N ARG A 66 19.66 21.73 -43.38
CA ARG A 66 18.53 21.11 -42.67
C ARG A 66 19.11 20.05 -41.73
N ILE A 67 18.56 19.96 -40.53
CA ILE A 67 18.99 19.05 -39.47
C ILE A 67 17.71 18.39 -38.99
N ASP A 68 17.44 17.21 -39.53
CA ASP A 68 16.26 16.43 -39.17
C ASP A 68 16.48 15.78 -37.80
N HIS A 69 15.41 15.46 -37.07
CA HIS A 69 15.45 14.92 -35.71
C HIS A 69 16.03 15.86 -34.62
N CYS A 70 16.21 17.16 -34.90
CA CYS A 70 16.58 18.18 -33.91
C CYS A 70 15.53 19.32 -33.84
N PRO A 71 15.05 19.72 -32.64
CA PRO A 71 14.17 20.87 -32.47
C PRO A 71 14.82 22.16 -32.97
N GLN A 72 14.09 22.91 -33.82
CA GLN A 72 14.60 24.16 -34.39
C GLN A 72 14.97 25.17 -33.28
N LEU A 73 14.19 25.27 -32.21
CA LEU A 73 14.48 26.17 -31.09
C LEU A 73 15.86 25.90 -30.46
N LEU A 74 16.18 24.63 -30.18
CA LEU A 74 17.46 24.20 -29.61
C LEU A 74 18.63 24.50 -30.55
N ARG A 75 18.46 24.19 -31.84
CA ARG A 75 19.42 24.52 -32.91
C ARG A 75 19.69 26.03 -33.00
N TRP A 76 18.64 26.86 -32.99
CA TRP A 76 18.78 28.31 -33.09
C TRP A 76 19.30 28.95 -31.80
N ALA A 77 19.00 28.39 -30.63
CA ALA A 77 19.62 28.77 -29.36
C ALA A 77 21.13 28.53 -29.39
N LEU A 78 21.58 27.33 -29.79
CA LEU A 78 23.00 27.02 -29.95
C LEU A 78 23.68 27.93 -30.99
N THR A 79 22.99 28.19 -32.10
CA THR A 79 23.47 29.10 -33.15
C THR A 79 23.68 30.53 -32.62
N CYS A 80 22.74 31.04 -31.83
CA CYS A 80 22.85 32.35 -31.19
C CYS A 80 23.95 32.37 -30.11
N PHE A 81 24.13 31.30 -29.35
CA PHE A 81 25.24 31.15 -28.40
C PHE A 81 26.61 31.22 -29.10
N VAL A 82 26.77 30.53 -30.23
CA VAL A 82 28.05 30.47 -30.97
C VAL A 82 28.39 31.78 -31.69
N PHE A 83 27.40 32.48 -32.26
CA PHE A 83 27.63 33.66 -33.11
C PHE A 83 27.24 35.01 -32.50
N GLY A 84 26.54 35.01 -31.36
CA GLY A 84 25.92 36.17 -30.73
C GLY A 84 24.52 36.42 -31.27
N MET A 85 23.54 36.60 -30.37
CA MET A 85 22.13 36.82 -30.74
C MET A 85 22.00 38.02 -31.70
N ASP A 86 22.61 39.17 -31.37
CA ASP A 86 22.54 40.40 -32.18
C ASP A 86 23.06 40.18 -33.62
N LYS A 87 24.10 39.33 -33.79
CA LYS A 87 24.73 39.05 -35.10
C LYS A 87 23.87 38.14 -35.98
N ILE A 88 23.11 37.23 -35.38
CA ILE A 88 22.16 36.36 -36.09
C ILE A 88 20.84 37.09 -36.38
N GLU A 89 20.33 37.85 -35.41
CA GLU A 89 19.08 38.63 -35.54
C GLU A 89 19.15 39.65 -36.68
N ALA A 90 20.29 40.30 -36.88
CA ALA A 90 20.55 41.23 -37.98
C ALA A 90 20.62 40.57 -39.38
N ALA A 91 20.69 39.24 -39.48
CA ALA A 91 20.83 38.55 -40.77
C ALA A 91 19.48 38.48 -41.52
N LYS A 92 19.33 39.22 -42.62
CA LYS A 92 18.05 39.34 -43.35
C LYS A 92 17.34 38.02 -43.69
N LYS A 93 18.07 37.01 -44.20
CA LYS A 93 17.49 35.71 -44.61
C LYS A 93 17.22 34.77 -43.43
N ASN A 94 18.03 34.82 -42.38
CA ASN A 94 18.16 33.72 -41.41
C ASN A 94 17.81 34.13 -39.97
N GLY A 95 17.78 35.43 -39.67
CA GLY A 95 17.40 35.96 -38.35
C GLY A 95 15.88 36.06 -38.12
N ALA A 96 15.03 35.69 -39.09
CA ALA A 96 13.57 35.77 -38.96
C ALA A 96 13.06 34.90 -37.81
N TYR A 97 13.40 33.61 -37.81
CA TYR A 97 13.05 32.67 -36.75
C TYR A 97 13.51 33.13 -35.36
N VAL A 98 14.69 33.77 -35.26
CA VAL A 98 15.24 34.30 -34.00
C VAL A 98 14.48 35.53 -33.49
N ARG A 99 13.95 36.38 -34.39
CA ARG A 99 13.05 37.48 -34.01
C ARG A 99 11.69 36.95 -33.55
N GLU A 100 11.13 36.01 -34.29
CA GLU A 100 9.79 35.43 -34.03
C GLU A 100 9.75 34.59 -32.75
N ASN A 101 10.84 33.90 -32.39
CA ASN A 101 10.93 33.04 -31.21
C ASN A 101 11.78 33.67 -30.08
N ARG A 102 11.95 35.00 -30.09
CA ARG A 102 12.87 35.72 -29.18
C ARG A 102 12.60 35.41 -27.70
N GLU A 103 11.34 35.36 -27.29
CA GLU A 103 10.94 35.06 -25.92
C GLU A 103 11.28 33.62 -25.51
N GLN A 104 11.03 32.64 -26.40
CA GLN A 104 11.40 31.24 -26.14
C GLN A 104 12.92 31.06 -26.01
N LEU A 105 13.69 31.86 -26.74
CA LEU A 105 15.16 31.86 -26.69
C LEU A 105 15.72 32.49 -25.40
N THR A 106 14.97 33.31 -24.64
CA THR A 106 15.46 33.84 -23.35
C THR A 106 15.60 32.75 -22.29
N ARG A 107 14.91 31.61 -22.44
CA ARG A 107 15.06 30.41 -21.58
C ARG A 107 16.53 29.95 -21.47
N PHE A 108 17.31 30.13 -22.54
CA PHE A 108 18.73 29.77 -22.62
C PHE A 108 19.69 30.89 -22.18
N GLN A 109 19.21 31.96 -21.55
CA GLN A 109 19.99 33.03 -20.91
C GLN A 109 21.16 33.58 -21.77
N LEU A 110 20.94 33.70 -23.08
CA LEU A 110 22.02 33.88 -24.05
C LEU A 110 22.68 35.27 -23.96
N GLU A 111 24.02 35.27 -23.92
CA GLU A 111 24.83 36.47 -24.09
C GLU A 111 24.58 37.11 -25.47
N ARG A 112 24.59 38.44 -25.55
CA ARG A 112 24.35 39.17 -26.81
C ARG A 112 25.46 38.94 -27.85
N GLY A 113 26.70 38.81 -27.37
CA GLY A 113 27.87 38.50 -28.18
C GLY A 113 28.10 37.00 -28.36
N PRO A 114 28.98 36.59 -29.30
CA PRO A 114 29.38 35.19 -29.45
C PRO A 114 30.10 34.69 -28.18
N CYS A 115 29.93 33.41 -27.85
CA CYS A 115 30.59 32.78 -26.70
C CYS A 115 32.13 32.80 -26.74
N ILE A 116 32.72 33.12 -27.90
CA ILE A 116 34.16 33.34 -28.11
C ILE A 116 34.38 34.55 -29.03
N PRO A 117 35.41 35.40 -28.78
CA PRO A 117 35.82 36.45 -29.73
C PRO A 117 36.18 35.89 -31.11
N LEU A 118 35.33 36.14 -32.10
CA LEU A 118 35.54 35.69 -33.49
C LEU A 118 36.54 36.59 -34.24
N PRO A 119 37.48 36.02 -35.03
CA PRO A 119 38.43 36.78 -35.85
C PRO A 119 37.77 37.79 -36.81
N LYS A 120 38.39 38.98 -36.97
CA LYS A 120 37.97 40.00 -37.94
C LYS A 120 38.57 39.70 -39.33
N PRO A 121 37.78 39.70 -40.42
CA PRO A 121 38.28 39.37 -41.76
C PRO A 121 39.21 40.45 -42.33
N ARG A 122 40.36 40.04 -42.88
CA ARG A 122 41.25 40.91 -43.68
C ARG A 122 40.70 41.11 -45.09
N ARG A 123 40.76 42.33 -45.62
CA ARG A 123 40.58 42.63 -47.05
C ARG A 123 41.94 42.90 -47.70
N GLN A 124 42.32 42.10 -48.69
CA GLN A 124 43.40 42.43 -49.63
C GLN A 124 42.80 43.01 -50.92
N LYS A 125 43.49 43.96 -51.56
CA LYS A 125 43.23 44.41 -52.93
C LYS A 125 44.27 43.75 -53.85
N ILE A 126 43.89 43.41 -55.08
CA ILE A 126 44.78 42.80 -56.08
C ILE A 126 44.69 43.56 -57.41
N THR A 127 45.84 43.76 -58.05
CA THR A 127 46.06 44.32 -59.40
C THR A 127 47.23 43.55 -60.05
N GLY A 128 47.23 43.18 -61.35
CA GLY A 128 48.24 42.27 -61.94
C GLY A 128 48.49 42.36 -63.47
N GLN A 129 49.43 41.56 -64.03
CA GLN A 129 49.89 41.52 -65.46
C GLN A 129 50.51 40.13 -65.93
N LYS A 130 51.32 39.99 -67.04
CA LYS A 130 51.44 38.76 -67.94
C LYS A 130 52.80 38.47 -68.76
N ARG A 131 53.23 37.17 -69.03
CA ARG A 131 53.91 36.45 -70.26
C ARG A 131 55.49 36.15 -70.56
N ARG A 132 55.93 34.86 -70.89
CA ARG A 132 56.89 34.03 -71.88
C ARG A 132 58.38 34.38 -72.55
N ALA A 133 59.36 33.44 -73.02
CA ALA A 133 60.83 33.62 -73.69
C ALA A 133 61.68 32.47 -74.60
N SER A 134 63.03 32.55 -75.10
CA SER A 134 63.89 31.69 -76.15
C SER A 134 65.57 31.57 -76.32
N GLN A 135 66.29 30.85 -77.33
CA GLN A 135 67.85 30.46 -77.60
C GLN A 135 68.48 30.18 -79.12
N SER A 136 69.72 29.70 -79.71
CA SER A 136 71.29 29.39 -79.59
C SER A 136 72.22 28.74 -80.85
N GLN A 137 73.65 28.53 -80.89
CA GLN A 137 74.74 27.72 -81.79
C GLN A 137 75.84 28.33 -82.89
N SER A 138 76.99 27.82 -83.61
CA SER A 138 78.22 26.78 -83.73
C SER A 138 79.30 26.76 -85.02
N GLY A 139 80.61 26.19 -85.14
CA GLY A 139 81.55 25.88 -86.41
C GLY A 139 83.21 25.59 -86.48
N ASP A 140 83.95 25.06 -87.58
CA ASP A 140 85.43 24.43 -87.78
C ASP A 140 86.20 24.37 -89.27
N ALA A 141 87.42 23.86 -89.87
CA ALA A 141 88.98 23.51 -89.74
C ALA A 141 89.96 22.94 -91.02
N ASP A 142 91.38 23.08 -91.12
CA ASP A 142 92.78 22.44 -91.67
C ASP A 142 93.48 21.86 -93.11
N ASP A 143 94.90 21.72 -93.33
CA ASP A 143 95.93 20.79 -94.20
C ASP A 143 97.15 21.13 -95.34
N GLU A 144 98.23 20.25 -95.76
CA GLU A 144 99.24 20.01 -97.03
C GLU A 144 100.91 20.20 -97.30
N ASP A 145 101.68 19.49 -98.30
CA ASP A 145 103.04 19.69 -99.18
C ASP A 145 104.49 18.83 -99.28
N ASP A 146 105.33 18.67 -100.43
CA ASP A 146 106.88 18.26 -100.69
C ASP A 146 107.61 17.92 -102.17
N GLY A 147 109.00 17.98 -102.44
CA GLY A 147 109.96 17.04 -103.29
C GLY A 147 111.08 17.36 -104.47
N GLN A 148 112.39 16.82 -104.58
CA GLN A 148 113.45 16.89 -105.79
C GLN A 148 114.84 15.99 -105.96
N ARG A 149 115.63 15.88 -107.16
CA ARG A 149 116.98 15.05 -107.46
C ARG A 149 117.84 15.00 -108.88
N ARG A 150 119.26 15.10 -109.11
CA ARG A 150 120.17 14.61 -110.35
C ARG A 150 121.82 14.78 -110.50
N VAL A 151 122.65 14.23 -111.54
CA VAL A 151 124.23 14.16 -111.77
C VAL A 151 124.93 13.92 -113.27
N LYS A 152 126.30 14.07 -113.65
CA LYS A 152 127.09 13.82 -115.02
C LYS A 152 128.74 13.81 -115.19
N SER A 153 129.50 13.34 -116.29
CA SER A 153 131.07 13.36 -116.60
C SER A 153 131.79 13.05 -118.07
N LYS A 154 133.20 13.00 -118.33
CA LYS A 154 134.15 12.16 -119.32
C LYS A 154 135.13 12.64 -120.60
N THR A 155 136.49 12.22 -120.76
CA THR A 155 137.56 11.93 -121.95
C THR A 155 138.30 12.94 -123.00
N SER A 156 139.41 12.78 -123.90
CA SER A 156 140.78 12.02 -124.19
C SER A 156 141.62 12.21 -125.61
N LEU A 157 142.98 11.89 -125.83
CA LEU A 157 143.92 11.58 -127.11
C LEU A 157 145.00 12.63 -127.77
N THR A 158 146.06 12.55 -128.73
CA THR A 158 147.16 11.71 -129.51
C THR A 158 148.15 12.59 -130.50
N GLN A 159 149.22 12.39 -131.43
CA GLN A 159 150.18 11.41 -132.23
C GLN A 159 151.39 12.06 -133.17
N SER A 160 152.39 11.34 -133.89
CA SER A 160 153.31 11.63 -135.17
C SER A 160 154.96 11.70 -135.18
N ASN A 161 155.94 11.77 -136.19
CA ASN A 161 156.34 11.33 -137.66
C ASN A 161 157.82 11.70 -138.35
N LEU A 162 158.41 10.98 -139.41
CA LEU A 162 159.47 11.25 -140.59
C LEU A 162 161.11 11.29 -140.48
N LEU A 163 162.18 11.32 -141.41
CA LEU A 163 162.69 11.23 -142.91
C LEU A 163 164.34 11.06 -143.09
N ASP A 164 165.30 11.10 -144.13
CA ASP A 164 165.63 11.18 -145.67
C ASP A 164 167.19 10.98 -146.23
N SER A 165 167.53 10.88 -147.59
CA SER A 165 168.74 11.16 -148.56
C SER A 165 170.06 10.31 -148.95
N GLU A 166 170.76 10.61 -150.10
CA GLU A 166 171.53 9.68 -151.06
C GLU A 166 172.97 10.04 -151.63
N THR A 167 174.01 9.17 -151.51
CA THR A 167 175.16 9.06 -152.50
C THR A 167 175.74 7.63 -152.75
N ARG A 168 175.12 6.88 -153.65
CA ARG A 168 175.71 5.97 -154.68
C ARG A 168 177.04 5.20 -154.42
N LYS A 169 176.87 3.91 -154.09
CA LYS A 169 177.19 2.78 -155.01
C LYS A 169 178.65 2.65 -155.54
N ARG A 170 179.60 2.15 -154.72
CA ARG A 170 180.63 1.12 -155.13
C ARG A 170 181.65 0.60 -154.09
N VAL A 171 181.35 0.61 -152.79
CA VAL A 171 181.93 -0.38 -151.84
C VAL A 171 180.76 -0.98 -151.06
N ARG A 172 180.04 -1.98 -151.59
CA ARG A 172 180.39 -3.40 -151.83
C ARG A 172 180.54 -4.23 -150.56
N GLU A 173 179.47 -4.98 -150.29
CA GLU A 173 179.48 -6.43 -150.10
C GLU A 173 180.22 -7.05 -148.89
N ALA A 174 180.99 -6.29 -148.10
CA ALA A 174 181.78 -6.82 -146.96
C ALA A 174 181.23 -6.46 -145.55
N ALA A 175 180.03 -5.86 -145.44
CA ALA A 175 179.50 -5.33 -144.18
C ALA A 175 178.01 -5.69 -143.91
N ASN A 176 177.42 -6.62 -144.67
CA ASN A 176 175.99 -6.93 -144.58
C ASN A 176 175.64 -8.01 -143.53
N GLU A 177 176.61 -8.75 -142.98
CA GLU A 177 176.33 -9.90 -142.09
C GLU A 177 176.10 -9.48 -140.63
N SER A 178 176.84 -8.49 -140.11
CA SER A 178 176.67 -8.03 -138.72
C SER A 178 175.32 -7.35 -138.44
N ARG A 179 174.63 -6.86 -139.47
CA ARG A 179 173.38 -6.10 -139.33
C ARG A 179 172.11 -6.96 -139.32
N LEU A 180 172.26 -8.29 -139.42
CA LEU A 180 171.14 -9.23 -139.33
C LEU A 180 170.84 -9.60 -137.87
N MET A 181 171.89 -9.75 -137.03
CA MET A 181 171.75 -10.04 -135.58
C MET A 181 171.01 -8.94 -134.79
N GLU A 182 171.20 -7.64 -135.12
CA GLU A 182 170.50 -6.55 -134.44
C GLU A 182 168.96 -6.62 -134.61
N ARG A 183 168.47 -7.21 -135.71
CA ARG A 183 167.02 -7.35 -135.95
C ARG A 183 166.40 -8.51 -135.17
N GLU A 184 167.14 -9.59 -134.96
CA GLU A 184 166.66 -10.72 -134.15
C GLU A 184 166.57 -10.31 -132.66
N SER A 185 167.53 -9.52 -132.17
CA SER A 185 167.49 -8.94 -130.83
C SER A 185 166.28 -8.01 -130.58
N ALA A 186 165.75 -7.35 -131.61
CA ALA A 186 164.61 -6.45 -131.47
C ALA A 186 163.27 -7.20 -131.34
N ASN A 187 163.07 -8.29 -132.08
CA ASN A 187 161.84 -9.08 -132.01
C ASN A 187 161.64 -9.72 -130.62
N GLY A 188 162.71 -10.30 -130.03
CA GLY A 188 162.62 -10.92 -128.70
C GLY A 188 162.17 -9.98 -127.58
N SER A 189 162.40 -8.66 -127.72
CA SER A 189 161.91 -7.67 -126.76
C SER A 189 160.41 -7.41 -126.87
N SER A 190 159.81 -7.56 -128.05
CA SER A 190 158.38 -7.27 -128.26
C SER A 190 157.47 -8.43 -127.83
N GLU A 191 157.99 -9.65 -127.83
CA GLU A 191 157.26 -10.87 -127.44
C GLU A 191 157.12 -10.97 -125.90
N ALA A 192 158.11 -10.44 -125.17
CA ALA A 192 158.10 -10.34 -123.70
C ALA A 192 157.08 -9.32 -123.15
N GLU A 193 156.75 -8.25 -123.87
CA GLU A 193 155.73 -7.28 -123.41
C GLU A 193 154.31 -7.83 -123.52
N LEU A 194 154.02 -8.66 -124.52
CA LEU A 194 152.69 -9.23 -124.75
C LEU A 194 152.31 -10.24 -123.67
N THR A 195 153.20 -11.18 -123.37
CA THR A 195 153.01 -12.21 -122.32
C THR A 195 152.78 -11.59 -120.94
N ASN A 196 153.51 -10.53 -120.58
CA ASN A 196 153.31 -9.79 -119.33
C ASN A 196 151.96 -9.04 -119.29
N ARG A 197 151.45 -8.60 -120.45
CA ARG A 197 150.15 -7.92 -120.56
C ARG A 197 148.97 -8.89 -120.43
N GLU A 198 149.13 -10.11 -120.93
CA GLU A 198 148.15 -11.20 -120.84
C GLU A 198 147.97 -11.68 -119.39
N ALA A 199 149.07 -11.90 -118.67
CA ALA A 199 149.04 -12.28 -117.24
C ALA A 199 148.29 -11.27 -116.35
N ASN A 200 148.41 -9.96 -116.66
CA ASN A 200 147.73 -8.90 -115.92
C ASN A 200 146.21 -8.84 -116.13
N LEU A 201 145.69 -9.42 -117.22
CA LEU A 201 144.24 -9.48 -117.47
C LEU A 201 143.59 -10.66 -116.73
N ILE A 202 144.23 -11.83 -116.75
CA ILE A 202 143.76 -13.04 -116.05
C ILE A 202 143.59 -12.77 -114.55
N GLN A 203 144.55 -12.09 -113.92
CA GLN A 203 144.45 -11.69 -112.50
C GLN A 203 143.23 -10.79 -112.23
N ARG A 204 142.94 -9.87 -113.15
CA ARG A 204 141.85 -8.88 -113.02
C ARG A 204 140.47 -9.49 -113.21
N GLU A 205 140.38 -10.56 -114.00
CA GLU A 205 139.18 -11.36 -114.20
C GLU A 205 138.83 -12.13 -112.91
N ALA A 206 139.81 -12.80 -112.31
CA ALA A 206 139.66 -13.50 -111.03
C ALA A 206 139.27 -12.57 -109.85
N ASP A 207 139.71 -11.31 -109.86
CA ASP A 207 139.32 -10.33 -108.84
C ASP A 207 137.90 -9.77 -109.05
N LEU A 208 137.35 -9.79 -110.26
CA LEU A 208 135.93 -9.48 -110.49
C LEU A 208 135.03 -10.62 -109.98
N GLU A 209 135.40 -11.87 -110.26
CA GLU A 209 134.69 -13.08 -109.81
C GLU A 209 134.59 -13.15 -108.27
N ARG A 210 135.66 -12.76 -107.55
CA ARG A 210 135.62 -12.58 -106.07
C ARG A 210 134.59 -11.54 -105.61
N ASN A 211 134.49 -10.41 -106.28
CA ASN A 211 133.56 -9.34 -105.90
C ASN A 211 132.09 -9.75 -106.13
N GLU A 212 131.82 -10.55 -107.16
CA GLU A 212 130.48 -11.11 -107.41
C GLU A 212 130.07 -12.11 -106.31
N ILE A 213 131.02 -12.91 -105.80
CA ILE A 213 130.82 -13.78 -104.63
C ILE A 213 130.61 -12.96 -103.34
N GLU A 214 131.34 -11.86 -103.12
CA GLU A 214 131.11 -11.00 -101.93
C GLU A 214 129.73 -10.29 -101.99
N LEU A 215 129.31 -9.83 -103.18
CA LEU A 215 128.02 -9.16 -103.37
C LEU A 215 126.83 -10.12 -103.18
N THR A 216 126.92 -11.35 -103.69
CA THR A 216 125.89 -12.38 -103.45
C THR A 216 125.82 -12.79 -101.98
N CYS A 217 126.97 -12.89 -101.29
CA CYS A 217 127.04 -13.17 -99.86
C CYS A 217 126.50 -12.00 -99.00
N ARG A 218 126.74 -10.73 -99.39
CA ARG A 218 126.10 -9.56 -98.76
C ARG A 218 124.59 -9.55 -98.97
N LYS A 219 124.10 -10.00 -100.13
CA LYS A 219 122.66 -9.99 -100.41
C LYS A 219 121.92 -11.00 -99.51
N SER A 220 122.37 -12.25 -99.43
CA SER A 220 121.75 -13.24 -98.55
C SER A 220 121.83 -12.86 -97.06
N ALA A 221 122.85 -12.10 -96.64
CA ALA A 221 122.93 -11.51 -95.31
C ALA A 221 121.93 -10.35 -95.07
N PHE A 222 121.51 -9.64 -96.13
CA PHE A 222 120.43 -8.67 -96.08
C PHE A 222 119.06 -9.37 -96.05
N ASP A 223 118.83 -10.32 -96.94
CA ASP A 223 117.59 -11.12 -97.01
C ASP A 223 117.32 -11.83 -95.65
N SER A 224 118.38 -12.37 -95.02
CA SER A 224 118.32 -12.97 -93.68
C SER A 224 117.99 -11.97 -92.55
N ARG A 225 118.30 -10.69 -92.75
CA ARG A 225 118.06 -9.61 -91.77
C ARG A 225 116.70 -8.95 -91.97
N GLU A 226 116.18 -8.95 -93.18
CA GLU A 226 114.79 -8.60 -93.52
C GLU A 226 113.84 -9.61 -92.86
N ALA A 227 114.03 -10.91 -93.10
CA ALA A 227 113.26 -11.97 -92.43
C ALA A 227 113.34 -11.93 -90.88
N ALA A 228 114.48 -11.48 -90.33
CA ALA A 228 114.64 -11.28 -88.88
C ALA A 228 113.93 -10.02 -88.34
N LEU A 229 113.67 -9.02 -89.19
CA LEU A 229 112.82 -7.88 -88.86
C LEU A 229 111.34 -8.25 -88.96
N ASP A 230 110.91 -8.95 -90.01
CA ASP A 230 109.54 -9.47 -90.16
C ASP A 230 109.13 -10.32 -88.95
N SER A 231 110.01 -11.24 -88.53
CA SER A 231 109.81 -12.07 -87.34
C SER A 231 109.69 -11.25 -86.06
N ARG A 232 110.38 -10.10 -85.97
CA ARG A 232 110.32 -9.21 -84.80
C ARG A 232 109.10 -8.31 -84.83
N GLU A 233 108.64 -7.87 -86.00
CA GLU A 233 107.40 -7.13 -86.19
C GLU A 233 106.18 -8.00 -85.84
N ALA A 234 106.15 -9.25 -86.32
CA ALA A 234 105.16 -10.24 -85.88
C ALA A 234 105.18 -10.46 -84.35
N SER A 235 106.36 -10.45 -83.72
CA SER A 235 106.48 -10.51 -82.25
C SER A 235 106.07 -9.23 -81.52
N VAL A 236 106.00 -8.08 -82.19
CA VAL A 236 105.47 -6.83 -81.63
C VAL A 236 103.95 -6.82 -81.74
N ALA A 237 103.40 -7.11 -82.93
CA ALA A 237 101.95 -7.20 -83.15
C ALA A 237 101.27 -8.22 -82.21
N GLN A 238 101.92 -9.37 -81.96
CA GLN A 238 101.43 -10.34 -80.97
C GLN A 238 101.41 -9.77 -79.54
N ARG A 239 102.43 -8.98 -79.14
CA ARG A 239 102.50 -8.36 -77.82
C ARG A 239 101.49 -7.23 -77.63
N GLU A 240 101.22 -6.47 -78.68
CA GLU A 240 100.17 -5.44 -78.70
C GLU A 240 98.79 -6.07 -78.54
N ALA A 241 98.52 -7.15 -79.28
CA ALA A 241 97.28 -7.92 -79.13
C ALA A 241 97.17 -8.60 -77.75
N ASP A 242 98.28 -9.03 -77.14
CA ASP A 242 98.28 -9.54 -75.75
C ASP A 242 98.06 -8.42 -74.71
N LEU A 243 98.59 -7.21 -74.94
CA LEU A 243 98.30 -6.03 -74.12
C LEU A 243 96.83 -5.64 -74.17
N GLU A 244 96.21 -5.61 -75.35
CA GLU A 244 94.77 -5.35 -75.50
C GLU A 244 93.90 -6.41 -74.80
N ARG A 245 94.31 -7.70 -74.87
CA ARG A 245 93.71 -8.79 -74.09
C ARG A 245 93.88 -8.63 -72.57
N THR A 246 94.93 -7.94 -72.09
CA THR A 246 95.05 -7.60 -70.66
C THR A 246 94.20 -6.39 -70.28
N SER A 247 94.12 -5.36 -71.12
CA SER A 247 93.29 -4.17 -70.87
C SER A 247 91.80 -4.53 -70.79
N THR A 248 91.31 -5.38 -71.69
CA THR A 248 89.92 -5.87 -71.69
C THR A 248 89.61 -6.83 -70.53
N ARG A 249 90.62 -7.52 -69.97
CA ARG A 249 90.48 -8.24 -68.69
C ARG A 249 90.43 -7.30 -67.50
N GLN A 250 91.13 -6.17 -67.55
CA GLN A 250 91.10 -5.20 -66.47
C GLN A 250 89.75 -4.48 -66.39
N THR A 251 89.17 -4.06 -67.52
CA THR A 251 87.79 -3.51 -67.53
C THR A 251 86.77 -4.53 -67.01
N ALA A 252 86.88 -5.81 -67.37
CA ALA A 252 86.01 -6.86 -66.82
C ALA A 252 86.22 -7.11 -65.31
N SER A 253 87.41 -6.82 -64.77
CA SER A 253 87.68 -6.85 -63.33
C SER A 253 87.08 -5.62 -62.62
N ASP A 254 87.08 -4.46 -63.26
CA ASP A 254 86.46 -3.24 -62.76
C ASP A 254 84.91 -3.35 -62.78
N ASP A 255 84.34 -3.95 -63.82
CA ASP A 255 82.91 -4.32 -63.89
C ASP A 255 82.52 -5.29 -62.76
N TYR A 256 83.36 -6.28 -62.46
CA TYR A 256 83.13 -7.21 -61.34
C TYR A 256 83.24 -6.52 -59.98
N SER A 257 84.19 -5.57 -59.84
CA SER A 257 84.30 -4.70 -58.67
C SER A 257 83.04 -3.84 -58.49
N ALA A 258 82.47 -3.35 -59.59
CA ALA A 258 81.23 -2.60 -59.60
C ALA A 258 80.01 -3.47 -59.23
N ASP A 259 79.84 -4.70 -59.76
CA ASP A 259 78.78 -5.63 -59.31
C ASP A 259 78.90 -5.92 -57.81
N LEU A 260 80.11 -6.21 -57.33
CA LEU A 260 80.35 -6.47 -55.91
C LEU A 260 80.01 -5.25 -55.05
N GLY A 261 80.27 -4.03 -55.55
CA GLY A 261 79.83 -2.77 -54.95
C GLY A 261 78.30 -2.63 -54.88
N HIS A 262 77.59 -2.84 -56.00
CA HIS A 262 76.13 -2.78 -56.06
C HIS A 262 75.46 -3.86 -55.20
N ARG A 263 76.04 -5.06 -55.12
CA ARG A 263 75.56 -6.13 -54.23
C ARG A 263 75.81 -5.79 -52.77
N LYS A 264 76.93 -5.14 -52.44
CA LYS A 264 77.20 -4.64 -51.08
C LYS A 264 76.21 -3.56 -50.65
N THR A 265 75.88 -2.59 -51.51
CA THR A 265 74.86 -1.56 -51.19
C THR A 265 73.45 -2.16 -51.13
N ALA A 266 73.10 -3.09 -52.02
CA ALA A 266 71.83 -3.81 -51.96
C ALA A 266 71.68 -4.65 -50.67
N ILE A 267 72.76 -5.27 -50.18
CA ILE A 267 72.78 -5.97 -48.89
C ILE A 267 72.61 -4.99 -47.73
N ILE A 268 73.27 -3.82 -47.76
CA ILE A 268 73.11 -2.77 -46.74
C ILE A 268 71.66 -2.30 -46.67
N HIS A 269 71.05 -1.92 -47.79
CA HIS A 269 69.64 -1.51 -47.83
C HIS A 269 68.67 -2.63 -47.42
N ARG A 270 69.00 -3.89 -47.71
CA ARG A 270 68.21 -5.04 -47.24
C ARG A 270 68.33 -5.27 -45.73
N LEU A 271 69.49 -4.99 -45.13
CA LEU A 271 69.68 -5.01 -43.67
C LEU A 271 68.97 -3.83 -42.98
N GLU A 272 68.98 -2.65 -43.59
CA GLU A 272 68.21 -1.48 -43.13
C GLU A 272 66.70 -1.76 -43.18
N ALA A 273 66.19 -2.30 -44.29
CA ALA A 273 64.78 -2.69 -44.44
C ALA A 273 64.36 -3.86 -43.53
N LEU A 274 65.29 -4.69 -43.07
CA LEU A 274 65.03 -5.70 -42.05
C LEU A 274 64.98 -5.08 -40.64
N LYS A 275 65.86 -4.12 -40.32
CA LYS A 275 65.82 -3.38 -39.05
C LYS A 275 64.53 -2.54 -38.90
N THR A 276 64.07 -1.88 -39.97
CA THR A 276 62.80 -1.14 -39.90
C THR A 276 61.62 -2.08 -39.66
N LYS A 277 61.55 -3.22 -40.35
CA LYS A 277 60.55 -4.27 -40.08
C LYS A 277 60.65 -4.85 -38.67
N GLU A 278 61.85 -5.02 -38.13
CA GLU A 278 62.04 -5.45 -36.73
C GLU A 278 61.45 -4.43 -35.75
N THR A 279 61.65 -3.13 -35.98
CA THR A 279 61.02 -2.07 -35.15
C THR A 279 59.50 -1.99 -35.34
N GLU A 280 59.00 -2.18 -36.56
CA GLU A 280 57.56 -2.23 -36.87
C GLU A 280 56.88 -3.42 -36.15
N LEU A 281 57.49 -4.61 -36.20
CA LEU A 281 56.99 -5.80 -35.50
C LEU A 281 57.01 -5.63 -33.97
N LYS A 282 58.07 -5.04 -33.40
CA LYS A 282 58.12 -4.72 -31.96
C LYS A 282 57.00 -3.75 -31.56
N ASN A 283 56.80 -2.67 -32.33
CA ASN A 283 55.70 -1.73 -32.11
C ASN A 283 54.33 -2.42 -32.24
N ARG A 284 54.18 -3.36 -33.19
CA ARG A 284 52.94 -4.13 -33.37
C ARG A 284 52.67 -5.09 -32.21
N ILE A 285 53.71 -5.71 -31.64
CA ILE A 285 53.59 -6.55 -30.43
C ILE A 285 53.13 -5.70 -29.25
N ILE A 286 53.76 -4.54 -29.00
CA ILE A 286 53.36 -3.62 -27.92
C ILE A 286 51.91 -3.14 -28.09
N PHE A 287 51.51 -2.80 -29.32
CA PHE A 287 50.13 -2.45 -29.63
C PHE A 287 49.14 -3.59 -29.34
N LEU A 288 49.48 -4.84 -29.71
CA LEU A 288 48.63 -6.00 -29.45
C LEU A 288 48.58 -6.37 -27.96
N GLN A 289 49.67 -6.18 -27.20
CA GLN A 289 49.68 -6.34 -25.74
C GLN A 289 48.79 -5.31 -25.06
N THR A 290 48.90 -4.03 -25.47
CA THR A 290 48.00 -2.96 -24.99
C THR A 290 46.54 -3.31 -25.30
N ARG A 291 46.27 -3.75 -26.53
CA ARG A 291 44.93 -4.18 -26.99
C ARG A 291 44.39 -5.40 -26.22
N SER A 292 45.25 -6.31 -25.77
CA SER A 292 44.85 -7.39 -24.86
C SER A 292 44.39 -6.80 -23.53
N THR A 293 45.23 -5.98 -22.89
CA THR A 293 44.87 -5.37 -21.60
C THR A 293 43.63 -4.46 -21.68
N GLU A 294 43.34 -3.83 -22.82
CA GLU A 294 42.07 -3.12 -23.07
C GLU A 294 40.86 -4.07 -23.03
N LEU A 295 40.99 -5.28 -23.58
CA LEU A 295 39.93 -6.30 -23.61
C LEU A 295 39.79 -7.01 -22.25
N ASP A 296 40.90 -7.36 -21.60
CA ASP A 296 40.92 -8.00 -20.29
C ASP A 296 40.22 -7.10 -19.24
N ASN A 297 40.45 -5.78 -19.29
CA ASN A 297 39.73 -4.80 -18.46
C ASN A 297 38.25 -4.68 -18.86
N LEU A 298 37.91 -4.73 -20.15
CA LEU A 298 36.52 -4.66 -20.61
C LEU A 298 35.71 -5.87 -20.11
N GLU A 299 36.27 -7.08 -20.20
CA GLU A 299 35.69 -8.32 -19.68
C GLU A 299 35.41 -8.20 -18.17
N ALA A 300 36.40 -7.78 -17.38
CA ALA A 300 36.23 -7.54 -15.94
C ALA A 300 35.14 -6.49 -15.61
N THR A 301 34.98 -5.43 -16.41
CA THR A 301 33.88 -4.48 -16.23
C THR A 301 32.52 -5.05 -16.64
N MET A 302 32.47 -5.96 -17.61
CA MET A 302 31.23 -6.65 -17.99
C MET A 302 30.79 -7.67 -16.93
N ASP A 303 31.73 -8.44 -16.36
CA ASP A 303 31.46 -9.35 -15.25
C ASP A 303 30.96 -8.61 -14.01
N THR A 304 31.62 -7.49 -13.66
CA THR A 304 31.17 -6.61 -12.57
C THR A 304 29.72 -6.16 -12.81
N ARG A 305 29.41 -5.67 -14.02
CA ARG A 305 28.05 -5.21 -14.34
C ARG A 305 27.03 -6.36 -14.43
N ALA A 306 27.46 -7.59 -14.72
CA ALA A 306 26.60 -8.77 -14.64
C ALA A 306 26.23 -9.09 -13.18
N THR A 307 27.20 -9.00 -12.25
CA THR A 307 26.91 -9.16 -10.81
C THR A 307 25.99 -8.07 -10.28
N GLU A 308 26.21 -6.80 -10.64
CA GLU A 308 25.32 -5.68 -10.26
C GLU A 308 23.87 -5.86 -10.78
N LEU A 309 23.69 -6.47 -11.95
CA LEU A 309 22.37 -6.75 -12.51
C LEU A 309 21.67 -7.91 -11.79
N ASN A 310 22.40 -8.98 -11.48
CA ASN A 310 21.86 -10.12 -10.72
C ASN A 310 21.45 -9.72 -9.29
N ASP A 311 22.28 -8.92 -8.60
CA ASP A 311 21.96 -8.38 -7.27
C ASP A 311 20.71 -7.49 -7.31
N ARG A 312 20.55 -6.72 -8.40
CA ARG A 312 19.39 -5.86 -8.63
C ARG A 312 18.12 -6.64 -8.98
N GLU A 313 18.23 -7.77 -9.66
CA GLU A 313 17.13 -8.70 -9.92
C GLU A 313 16.66 -9.34 -8.61
N ALA A 314 17.57 -9.91 -7.82
CA ALA A 314 17.26 -10.46 -6.49
C ALA A 314 16.63 -9.43 -5.54
N ALA A 315 17.10 -8.17 -5.55
CA ALA A 315 16.50 -7.08 -4.77
C ALA A 315 15.09 -6.69 -5.26
N MET A 316 14.77 -6.87 -6.54
CA MET A 316 13.42 -6.67 -7.08
C MET A 316 12.48 -7.81 -6.69
N ASP A 317 12.95 -9.07 -6.71
CA ASP A 317 12.17 -10.23 -6.27
C ASP A 317 11.81 -10.17 -4.78
N ILE A 318 12.79 -9.81 -3.93
CA ILE A 318 12.54 -9.56 -2.49
C ILE A 318 11.44 -8.51 -2.33
N ARG A 319 11.56 -7.37 -3.03
CA ARG A 319 10.56 -6.29 -2.96
C ARG A 319 9.19 -6.70 -3.52
N GLY A 320 9.13 -7.58 -4.51
CA GLY A 320 7.89 -8.19 -4.98
C GLY A 320 7.23 -9.04 -3.89
N SER A 321 8.01 -9.88 -3.20
CA SER A 321 7.51 -10.70 -2.09
C SER A 321 7.01 -9.87 -0.90
N GLU A 322 7.67 -8.75 -0.59
CA GLU A 322 7.23 -7.79 0.43
C GLU A 322 5.90 -7.13 0.06
N LEU A 323 5.73 -6.73 -1.21
CA LEU A 323 4.49 -6.10 -1.70
C LEU A 323 3.31 -7.08 -1.65
N ASN A 324 3.48 -8.31 -2.14
CA ASN A 324 2.45 -9.35 -2.06
C ASN A 324 2.09 -9.67 -0.60
N SER A 325 3.08 -9.74 0.29
CA SER A 325 2.85 -9.94 1.74
C SER A 325 2.06 -8.79 2.36
N ARG A 326 2.30 -7.56 1.91
CA ARG A 326 1.59 -6.35 2.37
C ARG A 326 0.17 -6.28 1.81
N GLU A 327 -0.06 -6.74 0.59
CA GLU A 327 -1.39 -6.85 -0.03
C GLU A 327 -2.30 -7.80 0.77
N VAL A 328 -1.81 -9.00 1.10
CA VAL A 328 -2.53 -9.98 1.94
C VAL A 328 -2.85 -9.43 3.35
N VAL A 329 -1.99 -8.57 3.92
CA VAL A 329 -2.27 -7.90 5.20
C VAL A 329 -3.33 -6.79 5.06
N LEU A 330 -3.38 -6.09 3.93
CA LEU A 330 -4.40 -5.08 3.66
C LEU A 330 -5.77 -5.73 3.37
N GLU A 331 -5.81 -6.84 2.63
CA GLU A 331 -7.03 -7.60 2.37
C GLU A 331 -7.66 -8.11 3.68
N LYS A 332 -6.86 -8.70 4.58
CA LYS A 332 -7.32 -9.11 5.92
C LYS A 332 -7.92 -7.94 6.70
N ARG A 333 -7.22 -6.80 6.78
CA ARG A 333 -7.74 -5.58 7.42
C ARG A 333 -9.04 -5.08 6.79
N ASN A 334 -9.20 -5.21 5.48
CA ASN A 334 -10.43 -4.84 4.79
C ASN A 334 -11.60 -5.76 5.22
N THR A 335 -11.36 -7.07 5.34
CA THR A 335 -12.37 -7.99 5.88
C THR A 335 -12.68 -7.75 7.36
N GLU A 336 -11.68 -7.39 8.18
CA GLU A 336 -11.88 -7.00 9.59
C GLU A 336 -12.76 -5.75 9.72
N LEU A 337 -12.52 -4.72 8.88
CA LEU A 337 -13.30 -3.49 8.87
C LEU A 337 -14.76 -3.72 8.43
N ASN A 338 -14.98 -4.48 7.35
CA ASN A 338 -16.32 -4.83 6.89
C ASN A 338 -17.12 -5.62 7.96
N ASN A 339 -16.45 -6.51 8.71
CA ASN A 339 -17.07 -7.23 9.82
C ASN A 339 -17.43 -6.28 10.98
N LEU A 340 -16.59 -5.30 11.30
CA LEU A 340 -16.89 -4.28 12.32
C LEU A 340 -18.05 -3.37 11.91
N GLU A 341 -18.14 -2.99 10.63
CA GLU A 341 -19.27 -2.22 10.08
C GLU A 341 -20.60 -2.97 10.25
N ALA A 342 -20.67 -4.24 9.84
CA ALA A 342 -21.85 -5.08 10.02
C ALA A 342 -22.26 -5.28 11.49
N ILE A 343 -21.29 -5.35 12.42
CA ILE A 343 -21.55 -5.41 13.86
C ILE A 343 -22.12 -4.07 14.38
N MET A 344 -21.63 -2.92 13.88
CA MET A 344 -22.17 -1.61 14.24
C MET A 344 -23.59 -1.40 13.70
N ASP A 345 -23.87 -1.75 12.45
CA ASP A 345 -25.24 -1.72 11.88
C ASP A 345 -26.20 -2.58 12.70
N THR A 346 -25.80 -3.81 13.03
CA THR A 346 -26.58 -4.70 13.90
C THR A 346 -26.87 -4.03 15.25
N ARG A 347 -25.86 -3.40 15.86
CA ARG A 347 -26.01 -2.71 17.14
C ARG A 347 -26.90 -1.47 17.07
N VAL A 348 -26.89 -0.73 15.96
CA VAL A 348 -27.81 0.39 15.71
C VAL A 348 -29.25 -0.11 15.62
N THR A 349 -29.52 -1.21 14.90
CA THR A 349 -30.89 -1.77 14.85
C THR A 349 -31.38 -2.26 16.21
N GLU A 350 -30.51 -2.86 17.04
CA GLU A 350 -30.85 -3.26 18.41
C GLU A 350 -31.22 -2.05 19.29
N LEU A 351 -30.46 -0.95 19.20
CA LEU A 351 -30.71 0.27 19.95
C LEU A 351 -32.04 0.94 19.53
N ASN A 352 -32.30 1.05 18.23
CA ASN A 352 -33.57 1.60 17.71
C ASN A 352 -34.78 0.77 18.16
N ASN A 353 -34.67 -0.57 18.13
CA ASN A 353 -35.71 -1.47 18.63
C ASN A 353 -35.93 -1.30 20.16
N ARG A 354 -34.85 -1.05 20.92
CA ARG A 354 -34.92 -0.81 22.36
C ARG A 354 -35.54 0.55 22.70
N GLU A 355 -35.29 1.58 21.89
CA GLU A 355 -35.91 2.91 22.01
C GLU A 355 -37.43 2.82 21.78
N ALA A 356 -37.86 2.21 20.67
CA ALA A 356 -39.28 1.98 20.39
C ALA A 356 -40.00 1.18 21.49
N ALA A 357 -39.34 0.18 22.07
CA ALA A 357 -39.89 -0.58 23.20
C ALA A 357 -40.02 0.27 24.49
N MET A 358 -39.13 1.25 24.70
CA MET A 358 -39.22 2.20 25.82
C MET A 358 -40.36 3.22 25.63
N ASP A 359 -40.61 3.69 24.41
CA ASP A 359 -41.72 4.60 24.09
C ASP A 359 -43.09 3.94 24.26
N ILE A 360 -43.22 2.67 23.84
CA ILE A 360 -44.43 1.86 24.09
C ILE A 360 -44.67 1.77 25.62
N ARG A 361 -43.64 1.38 26.38
CA ARG A 361 -43.74 1.27 27.85
C ARG A 361 -44.03 2.60 28.53
N GLY A 362 -43.47 3.71 28.05
CA GLY A 362 -43.77 5.06 28.53
C GLY A 362 -45.22 5.46 28.28
N SER A 363 -45.80 5.02 27.17
CA SER A 363 -47.21 5.22 26.81
C SER A 363 -48.16 4.37 27.66
N GLU A 364 -47.80 3.10 27.91
CA GLU A 364 -48.53 2.21 28.83
C GLU A 364 -48.56 2.77 30.26
N LEU A 365 -47.44 3.31 30.76
CA LEU A 365 -47.36 3.89 32.10
C LEU A 365 -48.27 5.11 32.25
N LYS A 366 -48.27 6.04 31.29
CA LYS A 366 -49.21 7.19 31.25
C LYS A 366 -50.68 6.75 31.22
N SER A 367 -51.00 5.71 30.44
CA SER A 367 -52.35 5.14 30.41
C SER A 367 -52.77 4.56 31.78
N ARG A 368 -51.85 3.86 32.45
CA ARG A 368 -52.05 3.29 33.78
C ARG A 368 -52.18 4.35 34.88
N GLU A 369 -51.45 5.45 34.76
CA GLU A 369 -51.53 6.64 35.64
C GLU A 369 -52.95 7.24 35.60
N VAL A 370 -53.48 7.53 34.41
CA VAL A 370 -54.86 8.04 34.22
C VAL A 370 -55.93 7.07 34.75
N VAL A 371 -55.69 5.76 34.70
CA VAL A 371 -56.59 4.75 35.31
C VAL A 371 -56.53 4.75 36.84
N LEU A 372 -55.35 5.02 37.43
CA LEU A 372 -55.19 5.15 38.88
C LEU A 372 -55.81 6.45 39.42
N GLU A 373 -55.64 7.58 38.72
CA GLU A 373 -56.31 8.84 39.07
C GLU A 373 -57.83 8.68 39.14
N LYS A 374 -58.44 8.06 38.11
CA LYS A 374 -59.88 7.77 38.09
C LYS A 374 -60.32 6.94 39.29
N ARG A 375 -59.62 5.84 39.58
CA ARG A 375 -59.89 5.01 40.77
C ARG A 375 -59.74 5.77 42.08
N ASN A 376 -58.80 6.70 42.18
CA ASN A 376 -58.66 7.56 43.35
C ASN A 376 -59.87 8.49 43.50
N THR A 377 -60.37 9.08 42.41
CA THR A 377 -61.62 9.89 42.47
C THR A 377 -62.86 9.04 42.80
N GLU A 378 -62.94 7.80 42.30
CA GLU A 378 -64.01 6.86 42.64
C GLU A 378 -64.00 6.48 44.14
N LEU A 379 -62.82 6.23 44.71
CA LEU A 379 -62.66 5.92 46.14
C LEU A 379 -63.03 7.11 47.03
N ASN A 380 -62.55 8.32 46.73
CA ASN A 380 -62.89 9.53 47.48
C ASN A 380 -64.41 9.80 47.46
N ASN A 381 -65.08 9.54 46.33
CA ASN A 381 -66.54 9.66 46.23
C ASN A 381 -67.27 8.61 47.09
N LEU A 382 -66.76 7.37 47.15
CA LEU A 382 -67.32 6.33 48.01
C LEU A 382 -67.14 6.63 49.50
N GLU A 383 -65.98 7.19 49.90
CA GLU A 383 -65.70 7.65 51.26
C GLU A 383 -66.72 8.72 51.69
N ALA A 384 -66.93 9.76 50.89
CA ALA A 384 -67.94 10.79 51.16
C ALA A 384 -69.38 10.25 51.26
N ILE A 385 -69.73 9.20 50.48
CA ILE A 385 -71.03 8.52 50.57
C ILE A 385 -71.16 7.72 51.88
N VAL A 386 -70.08 7.07 52.32
CA VAL A 386 -70.05 6.34 53.61
C VAL A 386 -70.18 7.30 54.78
N ASP A 387 -69.45 8.42 54.80
CA ASP A 387 -69.56 9.46 55.83
C ASP A 387 -70.97 10.04 55.89
N THR A 388 -71.55 10.39 54.73
CA THR A 388 -72.94 10.89 54.65
C THR A 388 -73.90 9.89 55.29
N ARG A 389 -73.79 8.60 54.95
CA ARG A 389 -74.63 7.54 55.50
C ARG A 389 -74.40 7.29 57.00
N ALA A 390 -73.18 7.48 57.50
CA ALA A 390 -72.90 7.43 58.93
C ALA A 390 -73.63 8.57 59.68
N THR A 391 -73.64 9.80 59.14
CA THR A 391 -74.39 10.91 59.75
C THR A 391 -75.91 10.70 59.70
N GLU A 392 -76.44 10.08 58.64
CA GLU A 392 -77.86 9.68 58.55
C GLU A 392 -78.22 8.64 59.64
N LEU A 393 -77.39 7.61 59.80
CA LEU A 393 -77.60 6.55 60.79
C LEU A 393 -77.56 7.09 62.23
N ASN A 394 -76.57 7.92 62.57
CA ASN A 394 -76.47 8.57 63.89
C ASN A 394 -77.69 9.46 64.16
N SER A 395 -78.17 10.19 63.15
CA SER A 395 -79.38 11.02 63.27
C SER A 395 -80.64 10.18 63.50
N ARG A 396 -80.72 9.00 62.86
CA ARG A 396 -81.81 8.04 63.04
C ARG A 396 -81.77 7.35 64.40
N GLU A 397 -80.59 7.06 64.93
CA GLU A 397 -80.39 6.52 66.28
C GLU A 397 -80.89 7.50 67.35
N ALA A 398 -80.45 8.77 67.29
CA ALA A 398 -80.94 9.81 68.19
C ALA A 398 -82.47 10.02 68.11
N ALA A 399 -83.06 9.93 66.92
CA ALA A 399 -84.51 10.00 66.75
C ALA A 399 -85.26 8.78 67.35
N MET A 400 -84.64 7.60 67.34
CA MET A 400 -85.18 6.40 68.01
C MET A 400 -85.07 6.50 69.54
N ASP A 401 -84.00 7.07 70.08
CA ASP A 401 -83.85 7.32 71.52
C ASP A 401 -84.88 8.32 72.05
N ILE A 402 -85.11 9.43 71.33
CA ILE A 402 -86.18 10.39 71.65
C ILE A 402 -87.53 9.67 71.72
N ARG A 403 -87.89 8.91 70.68
CA ARG A 403 -89.14 8.12 70.65
C ARG A 403 -89.21 7.07 71.76
N GLY A 404 -88.08 6.47 72.14
CA GLY A 404 -87.97 5.57 73.29
C GLY A 404 -88.27 6.26 74.62
N SER A 405 -87.85 7.52 74.78
CA SER A 405 -88.17 8.34 75.96
C SER A 405 -89.65 8.78 75.98
N GLU A 406 -90.23 9.14 74.84
CA GLU A 406 -91.65 9.47 74.70
C GLU A 406 -92.55 8.29 75.07
N LEU A 407 -92.20 7.07 74.63
CA LEU A 407 -92.94 5.85 74.95
C LEU A 407 -92.91 5.54 76.45
N LYS A 408 -91.75 5.66 77.11
CA LYS A 408 -91.62 5.52 78.57
C LYS A 408 -92.43 6.58 79.32
N SER A 409 -92.43 7.82 78.86
CA SER A 409 -93.27 8.87 79.46
C SER A 409 -94.76 8.56 79.31
N ARG A 410 -95.18 7.99 78.18
CA ARG A 410 -96.58 7.60 77.92
C ARG A 410 -96.99 6.37 78.73
N GLU A 411 -96.08 5.43 78.96
CA GLU A 411 -96.25 4.27 79.86
C GLU A 411 -96.54 4.72 81.30
N VAL A 412 -95.74 5.65 81.85
CA VAL A 412 -95.99 6.24 83.19
C VAL A 412 -97.34 6.97 83.28
N VAL A 413 -97.75 7.68 82.23
CA VAL A 413 -99.08 8.34 82.18
C VAL A 413 -100.22 7.31 82.13
N LEU A 414 -100.04 6.20 81.41
CA LEU A 414 -101.03 5.11 81.38
C LEU A 414 -101.14 4.40 82.73
N GLU A 415 -100.02 4.11 83.40
CA GLU A 415 -100.03 3.49 84.74
C GLU A 415 -100.65 4.43 85.79
N THR A 416 -100.36 5.73 85.71
CA THR A 416 -101.01 6.74 86.57
C THR A 416 -102.53 6.71 86.40
N ARG A 417 -103.01 6.69 85.15
CA ARG A 417 -104.44 6.62 84.82
C ARG A 417 -105.08 5.28 85.21
N ASN A 418 -104.33 4.19 85.12
CA ASN A 418 -104.74 2.87 85.61
C ASN A 418 -104.98 2.90 87.13
N GLY A 419 -104.03 3.47 87.88
CA GLY A 419 -104.18 3.69 89.32
C GLY A 419 -105.31 4.68 89.71
N GLU A 420 -105.67 5.63 88.84
CA GLU A 420 -106.85 6.49 89.01
C GLU A 420 -108.17 5.73 88.77
N LEU A 421 -108.23 4.88 87.74
CA LEU A 421 -109.40 4.04 87.45
C LEU A 421 -109.67 3.05 88.58
N ASN A 422 -108.64 2.37 89.09
CA ASN A 422 -108.78 1.43 90.22
C ASN A 422 -109.30 2.12 91.50
N LYS A 423 -108.95 3.39 91.74
CA LYS A 423 -109.50 4.19 92.84
C LYS A 423 -110.97 4.56 92.61
N LEU A 424 -111.35 4.86 91.38
CA LEU A 424 -112.74 5.16 91.01
C LEU A 424 -113.62 3.91 91.13
N GLU A 425 -113.10 2.75 90.75
CA GLU A 425 -113.73 1.43 90.91
C GLU A 425 -113.98 1.12 92.40
N ALA A 426 -112.94 1.18 93.24
CA ALA A 426 -113.08 0.99 94.68
C ALA A 426 -114.06 1.99 95.35
N ALA A 427 -114.12 3.23 94.86
CA ALA A 427 -115.10 4.23 95.32
C ALA A 427 -116.53 3.91 94.86
N MET A 428 -116.71 3.34 93.65
CA MET A 428 -118.01 2.83 93.18
C MET A 428 -118.46 1.62 93.99
N ASP A 429 -117.57 0.68 94.29
CA ASP A 429 -117.86 -0.49 95.13
C ASP A 429 -118.24 -0.06 96.55
N THR A 430 -117.50 0.88 97.15
CA THR A 430 -117.84 1.46 98.47
C THR A 430 -119.26 2.02 98.44
N ARG A 431 -119.57 2.87 97.46
CA ARG A 431 -120.91 3.46 97.28
C ARG A 431 -121.99 2.41 96.99
N SER A 432 -121.65 1.31 96.33
CA SER A 432 -122.54 0.16 96.12
C SER A 432 -122.89 -0.50 97.46
N THR A 433 -121.89 -0.73 98.33
CA THR A 433 -122.14 -1.26 99.68
C THR A 433 -122.95 -0.30 100.56
N GLU A 434 -122.70 1.02 100.48
CA GLU A 434 -123.51 2.04 101.17
C GLU A 434 -124.98 2.02 100.72
N LEU A 435 -125.23 1.84 99.42
CA LEU A 435 -126.59 1.73 98.87
C LEU A 435 -127.27 0.44 99.33
N ASN A 436 -126.57 -0.69 99.33
CA ASN A 436 -127.12 -1.98 99.80
C ASN A 436 -127.44 -1.94 101.31
N ILE A 437 -126.59 -1.29 102.12
CA ILE A 437 -126.85 -1.05 103.56
C ILE A 437 -128.07 -0.15 103.73
N ARG A 438 -128.21 0.88 102.90
CA ARG A 438 -129.36 1.79 102.92
C ARG A 438 -130.66 1.10 102.49
N GLU A 439 -130.60 0.21 101.51
CA GLU A 439 -131.71 -0.62 101.04
C GLU A 439 -132.20 -1.55 102.18
N ALA A 440 -131.30 -2.34 102.77
CA ALA A 440 -131.62 -3.17 103.94
C ALA A 440 -132.16 -2.36 105.14
N ALA A 441 -131.68 -1.13 105.35
CA ALA A 441 -132.20 -0.23 106.38
C ALA A 441 -133.60 0.36 106.05
N MET A 442 -134.01 0.37 104.78
CA MET A 442 -135.39 0.63 104.38
C MET A 442 -136.25 -0.63 104.51
N ASP A 443 -135.75 -1.82 104.15
CA ASP A 443 -136.48 -3.08 104.37
C ASP A 443 -136.82 -3.29 105.85
N ILE A 444 -135.85 -3.07 106.75
CA ILE A 444 -136.06 -3.10 108.20
C ILE A 444 -137.09 -2.04 108.64
N ARG A 445 -137.12 -0.87 108.00
CA ARG A 445 -138.13 0.16 108.30
C ARG A 445 -139.52 -0.27 107.84
N ASP A 446 -139.64 -0.87 106.67
CA ASP A 446 -140.91 -1.32 106.12
C ASP A 446 -141.45 -2.53 106.88
N VAL A 447 -140.59 -3.44 107.35
CA VAL A 447 -140.97 -4.48 108.32
C VAL A 447 -141.43 -3.86 109.64
N ASN A 448 -140.76 -2.83 110.16
CA ASN A 448 -141.20 -2.13 111.38
C ASN A 448 -142.51 -1.36 111.19
N LEU A 449 -142.78 -0.82 109.99
CA LEU A 449 -144.07 -0.21 109.64
C LEU A 449 -145.16 -1.28 109.52
N GLN A 450 -144.90 -2.42 108.88
CA GLN A 450 -145.83 -3.56 108.84
C GLN A 450 -146.16 -4.09 110.24
N ASN A 451 -145.16 -4.21 111.12
CA ASN A 451 -145.35 -4.58 112.53
C ASN A 451 -146.18 -3.54 113.29
N ARG A 452 -146.01 -2.25 112.98
CA ARG A 452 -146.85 -1.21 113.59
C ARG A 452 -148.27 -1.24 113.04
N ASP A 453 -148.46 -1.57 111.76
CA ASP A 453 -149.78 -1.75 111.14
C ASP A 453 -150.48 -3.04 111.60
N THR A 454 -149.77 -4.09 112.04
CA THR A 454 -150.39 -5.23 112.72
C THR A 454 -150.77 -4.90 114.15
N VAL A 455 -149.95 -4.15 114.90
CA VAL A 455 -150.31 -3.64 116.25
C VAL A 455 -151.47 -2.65 116.21
N LEU A 456 -151.57 -1.80 115.19
CA LEU A 456 -152.73 -0.92 114.99
C LEU A 456 -153.99 -1.74 114.67
N ARG A 457 -153.88 -2.81 113.86
CA ARG A 457 -155.00 -3.72 113.59
C ARG A 457 -155.41 -4.58 114.79
N SER A 458 -154.49 -4.93 115.70
CA SER A 458 -154.89 -5.57 116.97
C SER A 458 -155.62 -4.57 117.86
N HIS A 459 -155.14 -3.33 118.00
CA HIS A 459 -155.88 -2.29 118.73
C HIS A 459 -157.25 -1.96 118.10
N GLU A 460 -157.37 -2.00 116.78
CA GLU A 460 -158.65 -1.84 116.07
C GLU A 460 -159.61 -3.01 116.40
N ALA A 461 -159.10 -4.25 116.49
CA ALA A 461 -159.87 -5.40 116.93
C ALA A 461 -160.26 -5.32 118.43
N ASP A 462 -159.35 -4.87 119.30
CA ASP A 462 -159.60 -4.70 120.74
C ASP A 462 -160.70 -3.63 120.98
N LEU A 463 -160.64 -2.51 120.25
CA LEU A 463 -161.67 -1.47 120.27
C LEU A 463 -163.02 -1.99 119.76
N GLY A 464 -163.02 -2.75 118.64
CA GLY A 464 -164.22 -3.42 118.15
C GLY A 464 -164.81 -4.41 119.15
N HIS A 465 -163.96 -5.09 119.94
CA HIS A 465 -164.41 -5.97 121.02
C HIS A 465 -165.04 -5.21 122.19
N CYS A 466 -164.54 -4.01 122.50
CA CYS A 466 -165.11 -3.11 123.51
C CYS A 466 -166.46 -2.50 123.08
N GLU A 467 -166.63 -2.17 121.79
CA GLU A 467 -167.85 -1.54 121.29
C GLU A 467 -169.08 -2.47 121.40
N VAL A 468 -168.88 -3.78 121.19
CA VAL A 468 -169.93 -4.83 121.31
C VAL A 468 -170.51 -4.93 122.74
N VAL A 469 -169.77 -4.53 123.78
CA VAL A 469 -170.14 -4.79 125.19
C VAL A 469 -171.20 -3.83 125.75
N THR A 470 -171.53 -2.73 125.06
CA THR A 470 -172.25 -1.60 125.69
C THR A 470 -173.74 -1.43 125.36
N ASN A 471 -174.33 -2.21 124.44
CA ASN A 471 -175.74 -2.03 124.05
C ASN A 471 -176.53 -3.34 123.81
N ALA A 472 -177.06 -3.94 124.88
CA ALA A 472 -178.18 -4.87 124.82
C ALA A 472 -179.15 -4.62 126.01
N PRO A 473 -180.48 -4.65 125.81
CA PRO A 473 -181.46 -4.44 126.88
C PRO A 473 -181.68 -5.71 127.71
N ALA A 474 -182.43 -5.57 128.81
CA ALA A 474 -182.60 -6.59 129.85
C ALA A 474 -183.15 -7.95 129.38
N ALA A 475 -182.24 -8.90 129.18
CA ALA A 475 -182.36 -10.30 129.60
C ALA A 475 -180.99 -10.75 130.16
N ASP A 476 -181.00 -11.52 131.26
CA ASP A 476 -179.84 -12.18 131.88
C ASP A 476 -178.57 -11.34 132.12
N LEU A 477 -178.68 -10.37 133.04
CA LEU A 477 -177.56 -9.53 133.52
C LEU A 477 -177.01 -10.01 134.89
N ALA A 478 -176.28 -11.13 134.90
CA ALA A 478 -175.57 -11.62 136.09
C ALA A 478 -174.37 -12.56 135.77
N ILE A 479 -173.17 -12.00 135.66
CA ILE A 479 -171.84 -12.66 135.68
C ILE A 479 -170.85 -11.50 135.97
N CYS A 480 -170.15 -11.48 137.11
CA CYS A 480 -168.84 -12.13 137.39
C CYS A 480 -167.68 -11.56 136.53
N GLY A 481 -166.44 -11.42 137.03
CA GLY A 481 -165.93 -11.75 138.37
C GLY A 481 -164.66 -12.62 138.29
N THR A 482 -163.49 -12.00 138.50
CA THR A 482 -162.17 -12.58 138.82
C THR A 482 -161.52 -13.59 137.86
N ALA A 483 -160.55 -13.09 137.09
CA ALA A 483 -159.41 -13.73 136.40
C ALA A 483 -158.49 -12.59 135.90
N LEU A 484 -157.20 -12.71 135.51
CA LEU A 484 -156.02 -13.58 135.73
C LEU A 484 -154.84 -12.69 135.21
N GLU A 485 -153.58 -12.65 135.67
CA GLU A 485 -152.64 -13.55 136.38
C GLU A 485 -151.97 -14.64 135.50
N SER A 486 -150.63 -14.59 135.42
CA SER A 486 -149.74 -15.15 134.37
C SER A 486 -149.77 -14.34 133.05
N HIS A 487 -148.64 -13.97 132.41
CA HIS A 487 -147.35 -14.66 132.29
C HIS A 487 -146.13 -13.70 132.37
N GLU A 488 -144.98 -14.20 132.84
CA GLU A 488 -143.67 -13.51 132.93
C GLU A 488 -142.81 -13.67 131.64
N ILE A 489 -141.53 -13.25 131.69
CA ILE A 489 -140.47 -13.36 130.66
C ILE A 489 -140.56 -12.30 129.54
N GLY A 490 -139.53 -11.49 129.24
CA GLY A 490 -138.22 -11.29 129.88
C GLY A 490 -137.65 -9.94 129.38
N ASP A 491 -137.00 -9.14 130.22
CA ASP A 491 -135.60 -9.24 130.71
C ASP A 491 -134.53 -8.73 129.72
N ASP A 492 -133.71 -7.81 130.24
CA ASP A 492 -132.33 -7.45 129.90
C ASP A 492 -131.95 -6.99 128.48
N GLY A 493 -131.65 -5.68 128.36
CA GLY A 493 -131.09 -5.07 127.15
C GLY A 493 -130.42 -3.69 127.31
N GLU A 494 -130.27 -3.16 128.54
CA GLU A 494 -129.60 -1.89 128.80
C GLU A 494 -128.18 -2.11 129.35
N ALA A 495 -127.23 -1.25 128.94
CA ALA A 495 -125.85 -1.18 129.43
C ALA A 495 -124.90 -2.39 129.18
N ILE A 496 -124.46 -2.61 127.93
CA ILE A 496 -123.21 -3.31 127.62
C ILE A 496 -122.30 -2.47 126.69
N LEU A 497 -121.13 -2.10 127.23
CA LEU A 497 -119.91 -1.64 126.54
C LEU A 497 -119.89 -0.29 125.79
N GLU A 498 -120.22 0.79 126.50
CA GLU A 498 -119.36 1.98 126.44
C GLU A 498 -118.09 1.73 127.29
N ASN A 499 -117.16 0.87 126.84
CA ASN A 499 -115.76 0.81 127.28
C ASN A 499 -114.96 -0.28 126.55
N LEU A 500 -114.05 0.12 125.64
CA LEU A 500 -112.71 -0.50 125.49
C LEU A 500 -111.82 0.32 124.54
N GLU A 501 -111.72 1.63 124.80
CA GLU A 501 -110.56 2.38 124.31
C GLU A 501 -109.35 1.98 125.17
N THR A 502 -108.21 1.71 124.52
CA THR A 502 -106.94 1.22 125.10
C THR A 502 -106.96 -0.21 125.71
N ASN A 503 -106.20 -1.13 125.11
CA ASN A 503 -104.92 -1.56 125.68
C ASN A 503 -104.04 -2.40 124.72
N LEU A 504 -102.76 -2.02 124.67
CA LEU A 504 -101.55 -2.85 124.51
C LEU A 504 -101.48 -4.00 123.46
N ASN A 505 -100.79 -3.71 122.36
CA ASN A 505 -99.54 -4.35 121.89
C ASN A 505 -99.26 -5.86 122.15
N ASN A 506 -98.85 -6.52 121.05
CA ASN A 506 -97.92 -7.66 120.93
C ASN A 506 -98.43 -9.10 121.18
N VAL A 507 -97.60 -10.04 120.70
CA VAL A 507 -97.78 -11.50 120.57
C VAL A 507 -98.62 -11.87 119.33
N GLU A 508 -98.07 -12.22 118.16
CA GLU A 508 -96.89 -13.03 117.76
C GLU A 508 -97.11 -14.54 117.87
N ALA A 509 -97.06 -15.23 116.71
CA ALA A 509 -97.28 -16.67 116.50
C ALA A 509 -98.70 -17.18 116.90
N GLY A 510 -99.23 -18.25 116.28
CA GLY A 510 -98.72 -19.08 115.19
C GLY A 510 -99.34 -20.49 115.25
N LEU A 511 -99.20 -21.28 114.17
CA LEU A 511 -99.92 -22.55 113.93
C LEU A 511 -101.43 -22.33 113.70
N GLY A 512 -102.13 -23.01 112.79
CA GLY A 512 -101.78 -24.04 111.79
C GLY A 512 -103.11 -24.57 111.19
N SER A 513 -103.19 -25.26 110.05
CA SER A 513 -102.17 -25.78 109.13
C SER A 513 -102.82 -26.04 107.75
N ASN A 514 -102.02 -26.11 106.67
CA ASN A 514 -101.99 -27.26 105.74
C ASN A 514 -101.13 -27.00 104.49
N ASP A 515 -99.86 -27.40 104.57
CA ASP A 515 -99.10 -27.87 103.40
C ASP A 515 -99.30 -29.40 103.27
N ASN A 516 -99.42 -29.94 102.05
CA ASN A 516 -98.74 -31.17 101.61
C ASN A 516 -99.01 -31.56 100.14
N GLY A 517 -98.04 -32.24 99.53
CA GLY A 517 -98.08 -32.74 98.12
C GLY A 517 -97.18 -31.91 97.19
N MET A 518 -95.89 -32.18 96.99
CA MET A 518 -95.04 -33.40 97.11
C MET A 518 -95.12 -34.41 95.94
N ALA A 519 -94.38 -34.11 94.85
CA ALA A 519 -93.60 -35.07 94.02
C ALA A 519 -92.73 -34.23 93.03
N THR A 520 -91.39 -34.26 92.90
CA THR A 520 -90.28 -35.24 93.00
C THR A 520 -89.93 -36.04 91.73
N SER A 521 -89.06 -35.46 90.88
CA SER A 521 -87.99 -36.15 90.11
C SER A 521 -87.02 -35.05 89.60
N VAL A 522 -85.69 -34.98 89.85
CA VAL A 522 -84.61 -36.00 89.92
C VAL A 522 -84.38 -36.61 88.52
N LEU A 523 -83.21 -36.64 87.89
CA LEU A 523 -81.78 -36.54 88.28
C LEU A 523 -81.11 -35.25 87.72
N GLY A 524 -79.86 -34.86 87.98
CA GLY A 524 -78.77 -35.39 88.83
C GLY A 524 -77.40 -34.91 88.29
N ALA A 525 -76.49 -34.44 89.15
CA ALA A 525 -75.25 -33.73 88.75
C ALA A 525 -73.97 -34.59 88.84
N SER A 526 -72.87 -34.16 88.19
CA SER A 526 -71.48 -34.23 88.72
C SER A 526 -70.39 -33.65 87.78
N GLN A 527 -69.40 -32.97 88.37
CA GLN A 527 -67.98 -32.91 87.97
C GLN A 527 -67.19 -33.81 89.00
N PRO A 528 -65.85 -34.07 88.93
CA PRO A 528 -64.80 -33.43 88.12
C PRO A 528 -63.67 -34.37 87.57
N ASP A 529 -62.65 -33.73 86.97
CA ASP A 529 -61.20 -34.04 86.94
C ASP A 529 -60.55 -35.34 86.37
N GLN A 530 -59.67 -35.09 85.39
CA GLN A 530 -58.28 -35.56 85.20
C GLN A 530 -57.87 -37.04 84.91
N ALA A 531 -57.41 -37.20 83.65
CA ALA A 531 -56.05 -37.61 83.24
C ALA A 531 -55.74 -39.07 82.77
N HIS A 532 -55.17 -39.13 81.54
CA HIS A 532 -54.43 -40.25 80.91
C HIS A 532 -55.25 -41.52 80.53
N LYS A 533 -54.96 -42.28 79.44
CA LYS A 533 -53.84 -42.28 78.46
C LYS A 533 -54.25 -43.04 77.17
N ARG A 534 -53.89 -42.53 75.96
CA ARG A 534 -54.00 -43.18 74.61
C ARG A 534 -55.45 -43.46 74.13
N GLU A 535 -55.78 -43.64 72.83
CA GLU A 535 -55.02 -43.58 71.57
C GLU A 535 -55.90 -43.16 70.36
N LYS A 536 -55.30 -42.51 69.34
CA LYS A 536 -55.74 -42.36 67.92
C LYS A 536 -57.05 -41.62 67.53
N SER A 537 -57.10 -41.32 66.22
CA SER A 537 -58.23 -40.96 65.33
C SER A 537 -58.92 -39.58 65.45
N GLU A 538 -58.49 -38.68 64.56
CA GLU A 538 -59.33 -37.94 63.58
C GLU A 538 -60.22 -36.74 63.99
N SER A 539 -60.47 -35.90 62.97
CA SER A 539 -61.53 -34.87 62.85
C SER A 539 -61.67 -33.83 63.96
N LYS A 540 -61.11 -32.62 63.75
CA LYS A 540 -61.39 -31.45 64.60
C LYS A 540 -61.64 -30.18 63.79
N GLU A 541 -62.92 -29.91 63.51
CA GLU A 541 -63.37 -28.57 63.15
C GLU A 541 -63.69 -27.76 64.42
N ARG A 542 -63.13 -26.55 64.53
CA ARG A 542 -63.84 -25.37 65.06
C ARG A 542 -63.08 -24.08 64.76
N SER A 543 -63.84 -23.00 64.63
CA SER A 543 -63.38 -21.65 64.32
C SER A 543 -62.76 -20.94 65.52
N ALA A 544 -61.61 -20.28 65.29
CA ALA A 544 -61.26 -18.94 65.82
C ALA A 544 -59.86 -18.53 65.28
N THR A 545 -59.76 -17.36 64.68
CA THR A 545 -58.48 -16.76 64.25
C THR A 545 -57.72 -16.17 65.44
N PRO A 546 -56.37 -16.14 65.38
CA PRO A 546 -55.75 -14.86 65.04
C PRO A 546 -54.71 -14.93 63.91
N GLN A 547 -54.16 -13.77 63.56
CA GLN A 547 -53.41 -13.49 62.33
C GLN A 547 -52.16 -14.37 62.10
N THR A 548 -51.92 -14.71 60.84
CA THR A 548 -50.56 -14.81 60.27
C THR A 548 -50.63 -14.50 58.77
N GLN A 549 -49.66 -13.75 58.25
CA GLN A 549 -49.61 -13.45 56.82
C GLN A 549 -49.11 -14.68 56.05
N THR A 550 -49.89 -15.18 55.09
CA THR A 550 -49.43 -16.18 54.13
C THR A 550 -49.30 -15.56 52.74
N GLY A 551 -48.11 -15.62 52.16
CA GLY A 551 -47.91 -15.29 50.75
C GLY A 551 -48.66 -16.24 49.80
N PRO A 552 -48.65 -15.98 48.49
CA PRO A 552 -49.34 -16.82 47.52
C PRO A 552 -48.75 -18.24 47.53
N ARG A 553 -49.54 -19.22 48.00
CA ARG A 553 -49.23 -20.63 47.79
C ARG A 553 -49.14 -20.89 46.29
N PHE A 554 -48.05 -21.52 45.85
CA PHE A 554 -48.01 -22.13 44.54
C PHE A 554 -49.17 -23.13 44.41
N ASN A 555 -49.90 -23.07 43.29
CA ASN A 555 -51.06 -23.90 43.01
C ASN A 555 -50.63 -25.06 42.09
N ASP A 556 -51.21 -26.26 42.22
CA ASP A 556 -50.82 -27.46 41.45
C ASP A 556 -50.81 -27.21 39.92
N LYS A 557 -51.72 -26.37 39.42
CA LYS A 557 -51.73 -25.96 38.00
C LYS A 557 -50.41 -25.32 37.55
N TYR A 558 -49.79 -24.51 38.42
CA TYR A 558 -48.51 -23.85 38.13
C TYR A 558 -47.34 -24.85 38.14
N MET A 559 -47.41 -25.88 39.00
CA MET A 559 -46.46 -27.00 38.97
C MET A 559 -46.59 -27.84 37.70
N GLU A 560 -47.82 -28.08 37.22
CA GLU A 560 -48.02 -28.74 35.91
C GLU A 560 -47.41 -27.94 34.75
N GLU A 561 -47.65 -26.63 34.69
CA GLU A 561 -47.10 -25.77 33.64
C GLU A 561 -45.57 -25.75 33.71
N TYR A 562 -44.97 -25.56 34.89
CA TYR A 562 -43.51 -25.61 35.06
C TYR A 562 -42.92 -26.99 34.71
N LYS A 563 -43.62 -28.09 35.00
CA LYS A 563 -43.22 -29.45 34.61
C LYS A 563 -43.25 -29.64 33.09
N LYS A 564 -44.21 -29.04 32.39
CA LYS A 564 -44.27 -29.05 30.91
C LYS A 564 -43.08 -28.29 30.31
N TYR A 565 -42.72 -27.13 30.86
CA TYR A 565 -41.52 -26.38 30.45
C TYR A 565 -40.21 -27.13 30.73
N TYR A 566 -40.03 -27.68 31.94
CA TYR A 566 -38.85 -28.47 32.30
C TYR A 566 -38.65 -29.67 31.36
N ASN A 567 -39.70 -30.45 31.12
CA ASN A 567 -39.66 -31.61 30.23
C ASN A 567 -39.29 -31.21 28.79
N ARG A 568 -39.79 -30.06 28.31
CA ARG A 568 -39.45 -29.53 26.98
C ARG A 568 -37.98 -29.14 26.88
N VAL A 569 -37.45 -28.36 27.82
CA VAL A 569 -36.03 -27.97 27.83
C VAL A 569 -35.11 -29.20 27.88
N MET A 570 -35.46 -30.20 28.69
CA MET A 570 -34.70 -31.46 28.74
C MET A 570 -34.75 -32.27 27.43
N LEU A 571 -35.86 -32.19 26.68
CA LEU A 571 -35.98 -32.80 25.35
C LEU A 571 -35.16 -32.02 24.30
N ASP A 572 -35.23 -30.69 24.31
CA ASP A 572 -34.47 -29.82 23.40
C ASP A 572 -32.95 -30.01 23.60
N ILE A 573 -32.47 -30.16 24.85
CA ILE A 573 -31.07 -30.51 25.16
C ILE A 573 -30.69 -31.91 24.63
N ALA A 574 -31.59 -32.88 24.69
CA ALA A 574 -31.34 -34.23 24.16
C ALA A 574 -31.26 -34.24 22.62
N ILE A 575 -32.12 -33.44 21.95
CA ILE A 575 -32.08 -33.24 20.49
C ILE A 575 -30.76 -32.58 20.08
N LEU A 576 -30.32 -31.53 20.78
CA LEU A 576 -29.05 -30.87 20.50
C LEU A 576 -27.85 -31.83 20.58
N ARG A 577 -27.80 -32.72 21.58
CA ARG A 577 -26.77 -33.77 21.65
C ARG A 577 -26.80 -34.70 20.44
N GLY A 578 -27.99 -35.21 20.08
CA GLY A 578 -28.16 -36.09 18.93
C GLY A 578 -27.78 -35.45 17.59
N LEU A 579 -27.98 -34.13 17.44
CA LEU A 579 -27.53 -33.38 16.28
C LEU A 579 -25.99 -33.25 16.24
N GLY A 580 -25.35 -32.89 17.35
CA GLY A 580 -23.89 -32.83 17.42
C GLY A 580 -23.22 -34.19 17.16
N ASP A 581 -23.75 -35.27 17.76
CA ASP A 581 -23.25 -36.63 17.52
C ASP A 581 -23.44 -37.10 16.06
N ALA A 582 -24.41 -36.53 15.32
CA ALA A 582 -24.56 -36.77 13.88
C ALA A 582 -23.59 -35.91 13.03
N GLU A 583 -23.50 -34.61 13.32
CA GLU A 583 -22.58 -33.67 12.64
C GLU A 583 -21.11 -34.01 12.85
N ARG A 584 -20.76 -34.79 13.89
CA ARG A 584 -19.43 -35.38 14.09
C ARG A 584 -18.90 -36.11 12.84
N THR A 585 -19.78 -36.66 11.99
CA THR A 585 -19.38 -37.31 10.73
C THR A 585 -19.02 -36.36 9.59
N SER A 586 -19.29 -35.05 9.71
CA SER A 586 -19.10 -34.06 8.65
C SER A 586 -17.78 -33.28 8.72
N ILE A 587 -17.00 -33.42 9.80
CA ILE A 587 -15.75 -32.69 10.01
C ILE A 587 -14.56 -33.61 9.72
N GLN A 588 -13.69 -33.20 8.79
CA GLN A 588 -12.56 -34.03 8.31
C GLN A 588 -11.31 -33.98 9.20
N ASP A 589 -11.07 -32.88 9.92
CA ASP A 589 -9.99 -32.80 10.92
C ASP A 589 -10.42 -33.51 12.20
N GLU A 590 -9.85 -34.68 12.47
CA GLU A 590 -10.18 -35.49 13.64
C GLU A 590 -9.86 -34.79 14.97
N THR A 591 -8.79 -33.99 15.02
CA THR A 591 -8.32 -33.33 16.24
C THR A 591 -9.20 -32.14 16.60
N PHE A 592 -9.58 -31.33 15.61
CA PHE A 592 -10.53 -30.25 15.80
C PHE A 592 -11.95 -30.78 16.08
N ARG A 593 -12.39 -31.81 15.35
CA ARG A 593 -13.68 -32.50 15.54
C ARG A 593 -13.84 -32.98 16.98
N ASP A 594 -12.87 -33.73 17.49
CA ASP A 594 -13.04 -34.37 18.80
C ASP A 594 -12.87 -33.38 19.96
N ALA A 595 -12.06 -32.32 19.80
CA ALA A 595 -12.04 -31.20 20.74
C ALA A 595 -13.39 -30.44 20.79
N LEU A 596 -13.95 -30.09 19.63
CA LEU A 596 -15.24 -29.40 19.52
C LEU A 596 -16.40 -30.26 20.05
N MET A 597 -16.35 -31.58 19.83
CA MET A 597 -17.35 -32.50 20.36
C MET A 597 -17.28 -32.68 21.88
N GLU A 598 -16.09 -32.67 22.49
CA GLU A 598 -16.01 -32.68 23.97
C GLU A 598 -16.51 -31.36 24.57
N GLU A 599 -16.15 -30.20 23.99
CA GLU A 599 -16.69 -28.91 24.47
C GLU A 599 -18.23 -28.84 24.35
N PHE A 600 -18.80 -29.38 23.26
CA PHE A 600 -20.25 -29.46 23.06
C PHE A 600 -20.93 -30.40 24.08
N LYS A 601 -20.31 -31.54 24.41
CA LYS A 601 -20.78 -32.44 25.48
C LYS A 601 -20.70 -31.77 26.85
N GLU A 602 -19.60 -31.08 27.18
CA GLU A 602 -19.43 -30.40 28.46
C GLU A 602 -20.49 -29.31 28.64
N ARG A 603 -20.66 -28.44 27.63
CA ARG A 603 -21.68 -27.37 27.62
C ARG A 603 -23.10 -27.93 27.76
N THR A 604 -23.45 -29.00 27.04
CA THR A 604 -24.78 -29.64 27.14
C THR A 604 -24.97 -30.50 28.39
N CYS A 605 -23.90 -30.91 29.08
CA CYS A 605 -23.96 -31.50 30.43
C CYS A 605 -24.20 -30.43 31.50
N SER A 606 -23.41 -29.36 31.50
CA SER A 606 -23.58 -28.21 32.40
C SER A 606 -25.00 -27.64 32.33
N LEU A 607 -25.53 -27.43 31.12
CA LEU A 607 -26.90 -26.93 30.92
C LEU A 607 -27.98 -27.92 31.43
N ALA A 608 -27.80 -29.22 31.24
CA ALA A 608 -28.72 -30.24 31.75
C ALA A 608 -28.74 -30.28 33.29
N ASP A 609 -27.58 -30.18 33.93
CA ASP A 609 -27.48 -30.23 35.39
C ASP A 609 -27.92 -28.92 36.06
N ALA A 610 -27.66 -27.76 35.44
CA ALA A 610 -28.28 -26.49 35.83
C ALA A 610 -29.82 -26.58 35.78
N THR A 611 -30.38 -27.16 34.71
CA THR A 611 -31.83 -27.34 34.54
C THR A 611 -32.42 -28.29 35.60
N LYS A 612 -31.76 -29.42 35.89
CA LYS A 612 -32.13 -30.33 37.00
C LYS A 612 -32.04 -29.67 38.38
N ASN A 613 -31.03 -28.82 38.60
CA ASN A 613 -30.84 -28.11 39.86
C ASN A 613 -31.93 -27.04 40.07
N ALA A 614 -32.27 -26.28 39.03
CA ALA A 614 -33.41 -25.36 39.06
C ALA A 614 -34.74 -26.08 39.38
N TRP A 615 -35.00 -27.22 38.73
CA TRP A 615 -36.15 -28.07 39.04
C TRP A 615 -36.14 -28.58 40.50
N ARG A 616 -34.98 -28.97 41.04
CA ARG A 616 -34.86 -29.41 42.44
C ARG A 616 -35.14 -28.28 43.43
N ILE A 617 -34.64 -27.07 43.16
CA ILE A 617 -34.89 -25.87 43.96
C ILE A 617 -36.37 -25.50 43.91
N PHE A 618 -36.97 -25.40 42.72
CA PHE A 618 -38.39 -25.08 42.56
C PHE A 618 -39.30 -26.13 43.23
N GLY A 619 -38.99 -27.42 43.06
CA GLY A 619 -39.68 -28.50 43.76
C GLY A 619 -39.44 -28.51 45.28
N SER A 620 -38.41 -27.84 45.82
CA SER A 620 -38.27 -27.64 47.27
C SER A 620 -39.14 -26.47 47.75
N LEU A 621 -39.15 -25.35 47.01
CA LEU A 621 -40.01 -24.18 47.26
C LEU A 621 -41.51 -24.49 47.11
N TYR A 622 -41.89 -25.56 46.40
CA TYR A 622 -43.27 -26.06 46.34
C TYR A 622 -43.70 -26.85 47.59
N ARG A 623 -42.75 -27.39 48.36
CA ARG A 623 -43.00 -28.28 49.51
C ARG A 623 -42.79 -27.60 50.87
N SER A 624 -42.33 -26.34 50.86
CA SER A 624 -42.24 -25.42 51.99
C SER A 624 -43.45 -24.50 52.05
#